data_AF-A0A3A9EXX5-F1
#
_entry.id   AF-A0A3A9EXX5-F1
#
_cell.length_a   1.000
_cell.length_b   1.000
_cell.length_c   1.000
_cell.angle_alpha   90.00
_cell.angle_beta   90.00
_cell.angle_gamma   90.00
#
_symmetry.space_group_name_H-M   'P 1'
#
loop_
_entity.id
_entity.type
_entity.pdbx_description
1 polymer ?
#
loop_
_entity_poly.entity_id
_entity_poly.type
_entity_poly.pdbx_seq_one_letter_code
_entity_poly.pdbx_strand_id
1 'polypeptide(L)'
;MISGVWGSATFACVGENVGIASWRTMENRLHYLDALGIPTEFHKYPGFGHSFGIGTGTAAEGWINEAAAFWESKCRGEKTK
;
A
#
# COMPACT_ATOMS: atom_id res chain seq x y z
N MET A 1 -7.95 -19.48 -21.23
CA MET A 1 -7.69 -18.15 -20.63
C MET A 1 -8.69 -17.95 -19.52
N ILE A 2 -8.28 -17.98 -18.25
CA ILE A 2 -9.21 -17.82 -17.12
C ILE A 2 -9.35 -16.33 -16.82
N SER A 3 -10.53 -15.82 -17.22
CA SER A 3 -11.34 -14.77 -16.59
C SER A 3 -10.75 -14.09 -15.34
N GLY A 4 -10.50 -12.78 -15.49
CA GLY A 4 -10.49 -11.69 -14.51
C GLY A 4 -10.46 -12.02 -13.03
N VAL A 5 -9.37 -11.64 -12.38
CA VAL A 5 -9.28 -11.52 -10.92
C VAL A 5 -10.04 -10.25 -10.52
N TRP A 6 -11.14 -10.41 -9.79
CA TRP A 6 -12.01 -9.31 -9.32
C TRP A 6 -11.64 -8.85 -7.90
N GLY A 7 -10.35 -8.57 -7.68
CA GLY A 7 -9.89 -8.01 -6.40
C GLY A 7 -9.75 -6.50 -6.46
N SER A 8 -10.24 -5.80 -5.43
CA SER A 8 -9.97 -4.37 -5.27
C SER A 8 -8.49 -4.14 -5.00
N ALA A 9 -7.89 -3.19 -5.71
CA ALA A 9 -6.50 -2.78 -5.47
C ALA A 9 -6.30 -2.37 -4.00
N THR A 10 -5.08 -2.53 -3.48
CA THR A 10 -4.78 -2.24 -2.06
C THR A 10 -3.50 -1.41 -1.92
N PHE A 11 -3.60 -0.23 -1.31
CA PHE A 11 -2.45 0.54 -0.82
C PHE A 11 -2.35 0.38 0.70
N ALA A 12 -1.15 0.11 1.20
CA ALA A 12 -0.89 0.00 2.63
C ALA A 12 0.42 0.69 3.02
N CYS A 13 0.41 1.39 4.15
CA CYS A 13 1.61 2.01 4.71
C CYS A 13 1.68 1.80 6.23
N VAL A 14 2.87 1.58 6.78
CA VAL A 14 3.04 1.26 8.20
C VAL A 14 4.40 1.69 8.74
N GLY A 15 4.46 2.02 10.03
CA GLY A 15 5.72 2.20 10.75
C GLY A 15 6.37 0.86 11.07
N GLU A 16 7.70 0.79 11.11
CA GLU A 16 8.39 -0.48 11.40
C GLU A 16 8.40 -0.86 12.89
N ASN A 17 8.25 0.11 13.80
CA ASN A 17 8.33 -0.06 15.25
C ASN A 17 6.93 -0.19 15.90
N VAL A 18 5.99 -0.89 15.26
CA VAL A 18 4.63 -1.10 15.78
C VAL A 18 4.58 -2.40 16.58
N GLY A 19 4.44 -2.29 17.91
CA GLY A 19 4.35 -3.46 18.81
C GLY A 19 2.97 -4.15 18.85
N ILE A 20 1.92 -3.51 18.33
CA ILE A 20 0.53 -4.00 18.41
C ILE A 20 0.14 -4.80 17.15
N ALA A 21 0.72 -4.46 16.00
CA ALA A 21 0.44 -5.08 14.72
C ALA A 21 1.74 -5.21 13.93
N SER A 22 2.20 -6.44 13.72
CA SER A 22 3.40 -6.68 12.93
C SER A 22 3.17 -6.33 11.48
N TRP A 23 3.99 -5.43 10.94
CA TRP A 23 3.98 -5.06 9.52
C TRP A 23 4.18 -6.27 8.59
N ARG A 24 4.89 -7.31 9.06
CA ARG A 24 5.10 -8.57 8.33
C ARG A 24 3.81 -9.31 8.02
N THR A 25 2.81 -9.21 8.91
CA THR A 25 1.49 -9.79 8.66
C THR A 25 0.81 -9.09 7.50
N MET A 26 0.95 -7.77 7.38
CA MET A 26 0.40 -7.01 6.26
C MET A 26 1.16 -7.30 4.97
N GLU A 27 2.49 -7.34 5.03
CA GLU A 27 3.35 -7.69 3.88
C GLU A 27 2.98 -9.05 3.29
N ASN A 28 2.83 -10.07 4.13
CA ASN A 28 2.42 -11.40 3.69
C ASN A 28 1.04 -11.40 3.02
N ARG A 29 0.07 -10.63 3.53
CA ARG A 29 -1.26 -10.50 2.92
C ARG A 29 -1.17 -9.86 1.53
N LEU A 30 -0.34 -8.82 1.38
CA LEU A 30 -0.14 -8.15 0.10
C LEU A 30 0.55 -9.06 -0.90
N HIS A 31 1.53 -9.88 -0.48
CA HIS A 31 2.12 -10.90 -1.36
C HIS A 31 1.09 -11.91 -1.89
N TYR A 32 0.11 -12.33 -1.07
CA TYR A 32 -0.96 -13.21 -1.55
C TYR A 32 -1.88 -12.51 -2.55
N LEU A 33 -2.21 -11.23 -2.32
CA LEU A 33 -3.02 -10.44 -3.25
C LEU A 33 -2.29 -10.24 -4.59
N ASP A 34 -1.00 -9.88 -4.54
CA ASP A 34 -0.16 -9.72 -5.72
C ASP A 34 -0.02 -11.03 -6.52
N ALA A 35 0.17 -12.17 -5.83
CA ALA A 35 0.20 -13.49 -6.47
C ALA A 35 -1.13 -13.87 -7.15
N LEU A 36 -2.25 -13.28 -6.71
CA LEU A 36 -3.54 -13.41 -7.36
C LEU A 36 -3.71 -12.41 -8.52
N GLY A 37 -2.75 -11.53 -8.80
CA GLY A 37 -2.86 -10.48 -9.81
C GLY A 37 -3.66 -9.26 -9.36
N ILE A 38 -3.87 -9.09 -8.05
CA ILE A 38 -4.53 -7.91 -7.47
C ILE A 38 -3.46 -6.84 -7.25
N PRO A 39 -3.61 -5.63 -7.82
CA PRO A 39 -2.60 -4.58 -7.65
C PRO A 39 -2.43 -4.18 -6.19
N THR A 40 -1.19 -4.25 -5.70
CA THR A 40 -0.84 -3.82 -4.34
C THR A 40 0.34 -2.86 -4.33
N GLU A 41 0.38 -1.98 -3.33
CA GLU A 41 1.52 -1.10 -3.03
C GLU A 41 1.72 -1.04 -1.51
N PHE A 42 2.97 -1.21 -1.05
CA PHE A 42 3.29 -1.34 0.38
C PHE A 42 4.48 -0.50 0.80
N HIS A 43 4.25 0.51 1.65
CA HIS A 43 5.30 1.39 2.16
C HIS A 43 5.59 1.14 3.64
N LYS A 44 6.87 1.07 3.99
CA LYS A 44 7.35 0.91 5.37
C LYS A 44 8.22 2.09 5.74
N TYR A 45 7.96 2.67 6.90
CA TYR A 45 8.69 3.84 7.38
C TYR A 45 9.49 3.48 8.64
N PRO A 46 10.84 3.51 8.58
CA PRO A 46 11.69 3.24 9.73
C PRO A 46 11.55 4.33 10.80
N GLY A 47 11.78 3.97 12.06
CA GLY A 47 11.73 4.92 13.18
C GLY A 47 10.33 5.26 13.69
N PHE A 48 9.28 4.75 13.05
CA PHE A 48 7.90 5.03 13.42
C PHE A 48 7.20 3.93 14.23
N GLY A 49 6.53 4.35 15.31
CA GLY A 49 5.56 3.54 16.05
C GLY A 49 4.22 3.42 15.32
N HIS A 50 3.11 3.38 16.08
CA HIS A 50 1.78 3.03 15.54
C HIS A 50 1.21 4.04 14.54
N SER A 51 1.34 5.34 14.81
CA SER A 51 0.67 6.38 14.02
C SER A 51 1.64 7.50 13.67
N PHE A 52 1.61 7.94 12.42
CA PHE A 52 2.41 9.07 11.91
C PHE A 52 1.57 10.19 11.28
N GLY A 53 0.24 10.08 11.31
CA GLY A 53 -0.67 11.11 10.82
C GLY A 53 -0.40 11.46 9.35
N ILE A 54 -0.25 12.75 9.05
CA ILE A 54 0.07 13.26 7.70
C ILE A 54 1.57 13.08 7.35
N GLY A 55 2.42 12.80 8.35
CA GLY A 55 3.84 12.51 8.13
C GLY A 55 4.73 13.73 7.86
N THR A 56 4.24 14.97 7.98
CA THR A 56 5.04 16.19 7.74
C THR A 56 6.26 16.27 8.67
N GLY A 57 7.44 16.53 8.09
CA GLY A 57 8.72 16.59 8.79
C GLY A 57 9.31 15.23 9.13
N THR A 58 8.86 14.16 8.47
CA THR A 58 9.22 12.79 8.85
C THR A 58 9.51 11.87 7.66
N ALA A 59 9.97 10.65 7.93
CA ALA A 59 10.18 9.65 6.88
C ALA A 59 8.90 9.25 6.11
N ALA A 60 7.72 9.51 6.68
CA ALA A 60 6.43 9.25 6.03
C ALA A 60 5.90 10.46 5.25
N GLU A 61 6.65 11.57 5.15
CA GLU A 61 6.18 12.75 4.44
C GLU A 61 5.85 12.43 2.98
N GLY A 62 4.66 12.82 2.53
CA GLY A 62 4.22 12.59 1.15
C GLY A 62 3.44 11.28 0.92
N TRP A 63 3.30 10.40 1.92
CA TRP A 63 2.58 9.13 1.77
C TRP A 63 1.13 9.29 1.25
N ILE A 64 0.48 10.40 1.60
CA ILE A 64 -0.88 10.72 1.13
C ILE A 64 -0.90 10.97 -0.37
N ASN A 65 0.12 11.65 -0.90
CA ASN A 65 0.23 11.91 -2.34
C ASN A 65 0.53 10.62 -3.11
N GLU A 66 1.37 9.75 -2.54
CA GLU A 66 1.64 8.42 -3.09
C GLU A 66 0.36 7.57 -3.14
N ALA A 67 -0.39 7.54 -2.04
CA ALA A 67 -1.68 6.85 -1.99
C ALA A 67 -2.68 7.43 -3.01
N ALA A 68 -2.76 8.76 -3.13
CA ALA A 68 -3.62 9.40 -4.13
C ALA A 68 -3.23 9.01 -5.55
N ALA A 69 -1.93 9.06 -5.88
CA ALA A 69 -1.41 8.66 -7.19
C ALA A 69 -1.71 7.19 -7.51
N PHE A 70 -1.56 6.30 -6.52
CA PHE A 70 -1.94 4.89 -6.65
C PHE A 70 -3.43 4.79 -7.03
N TRP A 71 -4.33 5.40 -6.28
CA TRP A 71 -5.77 5.30 -6.56
C TRP A 71 -6.16 5.95 -7.88
N GLU A 72 -5.57 7.09 -8.24
CA GLU A 72 -5.79 7.71 -9.55
C GLU A 72 -5.40 6.76 -10.68
N SER A 73 -4.29 6.02 -10.54
CA SER A 73 -3.87 5.03 -11.53
C SER A 73 -4.86 3.86 -11.66
N LYS A 74 -5.48 3.43 -10.56
CA LYS A 74 -6.42 2.28 -10.55
C LYS A 74 -7.82 2.68 -10.96
N CYS A 75 -8.26 3.90 -10.64
CA CYS A 75 -9.59 4.41 -11.00
C CYS A 75 -9.68 4.91 -12.44
N ARG A 76 -8.59 5.42 -13.03
CA ARG A 76 -8.64 5.96 -14.41
C ARG A 76 -8.55 4.89 -15.51
N GLY A 77 -8.31 3.63 -15.15
CA GLY A 77 -8.00 2.58 -16.12
C GLY A 77 -6.65 2.84 -16.78
N GLU A 78 -5.94 1.77 -17.10
CA GLU A 78 -4.67 1.83 -17.81
C GLU A 78 -4.88 2.60 -19.13
N LYS A 79 -4.30 3.80 -19.27
CA LYS A 79 -4.25 4.48 -20.56
C LYS A 79 -3.22 3.76 -21.43
N THR A 80 -3.66 2.70 -22.09
CA THR A 80 -2.92 2.11 -23.19
C THR A 80 -2.77 3.20 -24.26
N LYS A 81 -1.53 3.61 -24.54
CA LYS A 81 -1.21 4.39 -25.74
C LYS A 81 -1.34 3.52 -26.98
#